data_AF-A0A5J4PYK5-F1
#
_entry.id   AF-A0A5J4PYK5-F1
#
_cell.length_a   1.000
_cell.length_b   1.000
_cell.length_c   1.000
_cell.angle_alpha   90.00
_cell.angle_beta   90.00
_cell.angle_gamma   90.00
#
_symmetry.space_group_name_H-M   'P 1'
#
loop_
_entity.id
_entity.type
_entity.pdbx_description
1 polymer ?
#
loop_
_entity_poly.entity_id
_entity_poly.type
_entity_poly.pdbx_seq_one_letter_code
_entity_poly.pdbx_strand_id
1 'polypeptide(L)'
;MWSVLYYILYSVCFLISLLPFKILYFLSDLLYFPLYYCIRYRKRIVRKNLITSFPDKTKKEIIVVEKKFYAFFCDYIVETIKLLSIRKANMYKRMTFKNIEDCDTYIRQGRSCG
;
A
#
# COMPACT_ATOMS: atom_id res chain seq x y z
N MET A 1 10.81 14.12 -25.38
CA MET A 1 9.38 13.92 -25.00
C MET A 1 9.24 13.20 -23.66
N TRP A 2 9.78 11.98 -23.51
CA TRP A 2 9.67 11.19 -22.27
C TRP A 2 10.27 11.84 -21.02
N SER A 3 11.38 12.57 -21.15
CA SER A 3 12.02 13.25 -20.02
C SER A 3 11.15 14.35 -19.43
N VAL A 4 10.44 15.11 -20.27
CA VAL A 4 9.52 16.18 -19.82
C VAL A 4 8.33 15.56 -19.07
N LEU A 5 7.73 14.50 -19.62
CA LEU A 5 6.66 13.77 -18.93
C LEU A 5 7.12 13.18 -17.59
N TYR A 6 8.33 12.62 -17.55
CA TYR A 6 8.94 12.11 -16.32
C TYR A 6 9.07 13.21 -15.25
N TYR A 7 9.61 14.39 -15.59
CA TYR A 7 9.75 15.49 -14.63
C TYR A 7 8.40 16.06 -14.18
N ILE A 8 7.41 16.10 -15.06
CA ILE A 8 6.04 16.50 -14.71
C ILE A 8 5.44 15.51 -13.72
N LEU A 9 5.47 14.21 -14.04
CA LEU A 9 4.94 13.16 -13.17
C LEU A 9 5.66 13.14 -11.82
N TYR A 10 6.98 13.24 -11.83
CA TYR A 10 7.80 13.31 -10.62
C TYR A 10 7.43 14.52 -9.76
N SER A 11 7.31 15.70 -10.38
CA SER A 11 6.93 16.92 -9.66
C SER A 11 5.53 16.82 -9.06
N VAL A 12 4.57 16.25 -9.78
CA VAL A 12 3.22 16.00 -9.26
C VAL A 12 3.26 15.03 -8.09
N CYS A 13 3.94 13.89 -8.21
CA CYS A 13 4.11 12.94 -7.11
C CYS A 13 4.81 13.57 -5.91
N PHE A 14 5.83 14.41 -6.13
CA PHE A 14 6.54 15.12 -5.07
C PHE A 14 5.62 16.12 -4.36
N LEU A 15 4.87 16.93 -5.10
CA LEU A 15 3.87 17.84 -4.53
C LEU A 15 2.82 17.09 -3.71
N ILE A 16 2.31 15.97 -4.23
CA ILE A 16 1.38 15.08 -3.52
C ILE A 16 2.01 14.58 -2.22
N SER A 17 3.28 14.17 -2.25
CA SER A 17 3.97 13.68 -1.07
C SER A 17 4.08 14.72 0.05
N LEU A 18 4.12 16.03 -0.26
CA LEU A 18 4.21 17.07 0.76
C LEU A 18 2.92 17.26 1.56
N LEU A 19 1.76 16.83 1.04
CA LEU A 19 0.47 17.03 1.71
C LEU A 19 0.37 16.29 3.06
N PRO A 20 -0.40 16.83 4.03
CA PRO A 20 -0.64 16.16 5.30
C PRO A 20 -1.38 14.82 5.09
N PHE A 21 -1.11 13.86 5.98
CA PHE A 21 -1.68 12.51 5.91
C PHE A 21 -3.21 12.48 5.74
N LYS A 22 -3.96 13.40 6.36
CA LYS A 22 -5.41 13.46 6.24
C LYS A 22 -5.90 13.65 4.81
N ILE A 23 -5.23 14.52 4.04
CA ILE A 23 -5.60 14.80 2.65
C ILE A 23 -5.19 13.64 1.75
N LEU A 24 -4.06 12.99 2.07
CA LEU A 24 -3.60 11.79 1.41
C LEU A 24 -4.60 10.63 1.54
N TYR A 25 -5.14 10.38 2.73
CA TYR A 25 -6.19 9.37 2.91
C TYR A 25 -7.48 9.74 2.16
N PHE A 26 -7.87 11.01 2.12
CA PHE A 26 -9.01 11.44 1.30
C PHE A 26 -8.77 11.20 -0.20
N LEU A 27 -7.55 11.43 -0.68
CA LEU A 27 -7.17 11.12 -2.07
C LEU A 27 -7.21 9.62 -2.34
N SER A 28 -6.82 8.78 -1.38
CA SER A 28 -6.93 7.32 -1.46
C SER A 28 -8.38 6.87 -1.63
N ASP A 29 -9.30 7.41 -0.82
CA ASP A 29 -10.74 7.12 -0.94
C ASP A 29 -11.30 7.55 -2.31
N LEU A 30 -10.84 8.69 -2.82
CA LEU A 30 -11.21 9.17 -4.15
C LEU A 30 -10.64 8.27 -5.26
N LEU A 31 -9.42 7.74 -5.11
CA LEU A 31 -8.79 6.82 -6.06
C LEU A 31 -9.42 5.43 -6.04
N TYR A 32 -9.90 4.97 -4.88
CA TYR A 32 -10.58 3.69 -4.74
C TYR A 32 -11.81 3.58 -5.65
N PHE A 33 -12.60 4.65 -5.78
CA PHE A 33 -13.83 4.64 -6.58
C PHE A 33 -13.59 4.31 -8.07
N PRO A 34 -12.78 5.07 -8.84
CA PRO A 34 -12.51 4.75 -10.23
C PRO A 34 -11.75 3.43 -10.38
N LEU A 35 -10.85 3.09 -9.44
CA LEU A 35 -10.03 1.89 -9.55
C LEU A 35 -10.86 0.60 -9.37
N TYR A 36 -11.79 0.60 -8.41
CA TYR A 36 -12.67 -0.54 -8.15
C TYR A 36 -13.89 -0.61 -9.09
N TYR A 37 -14.55 0.53 -9.36
CA TYR A 37 -15.81 0.55 -10.12
C TYR A 37 -15.62 0.79 -11.63
N CYS A 38 -14.78 1.75 -12.04
CA CYS A 38 -14.61 2.14 -13.45
C CYS A 38 -13.62 1.23 -14.18
N ILE A 39 -12.40 1.12 -13.66
CA ILE A 39 -11.30 0.37 -14.30
C ILE A 39 -11.47 -1.14 -14.05
N ARG A 40 -12.08 -1.52 -12.90
CA ARG A 40 -12.17 -2.91 -12.43
C ARG A 40 -10.80 -3.61 -12.48
N TYR A 41 -9.76 -2.89 -12.09
CA TYR A 41 -8.37 -3.27 -12.34
C TYR A 41 -8.04 -4.65 -11.78
N ARG A 42 -7.71 -5.63 -12.63
CA ARG A 42 -7.32 -7.01 -12.27
C ARG A 42 -8.23 -7.73 -11.26
N LYS A 43 -9.50 -7.32 -11.16
CA LYS A 43 -10.49 -7.85 -10.21
C LYS A 43 -10.64 -9.37 -10.28
N ARG A 44 -10.58 -9.94 -11.49
CA ARG A 44 -10.69 -11.39 -11.71
C ARG A 44 -9.51 -12.16 -11.11
N ILE A 45 -8.30 -11.62 -11.20
CA ILE A 45 -7.08 -12.25 -10.68
C ILE A 45 -7.09 -12.19 -9.16
N VAL A 46 -7.37 -11.01 -8.59
CA VAL A 46 -7.47 -10.83 -7.14
C VAL A 46 -8.53 -11.77 -6.56
N ARG A 47 -9.72 -11.83 -7.18
CA ARG A 47 -10.79 -12.73 -6.74
C ARG A 47 -10.39 -14.20 -6.83
N LYS A 48 -9.74 -14.62 -7.92
CA LYS A 48 -9.24 -15.98 -8.07
C LYS A 48 -8.24 -16.32 -6.95
N ASN A 49 -7.28 -15.43 -6.70
CA ASN A 49 -6.30 -15.62 -5.63
C ASN A 49 -6.96 -15.70 -4.25
N LEU A 50 -7.95 -14.85 -3.95
CA LEU A 50 -8.68 -14.89 -2.69
C LEU A 50 -9.47 -16.19 -2.52
N ILE A 51 -10.13 -16.70 -3.57
CA ILE A 51 -10.84 -17.98 -3.53
C ILE A 51 -9.86 -19.14 -3.30
N THR A 52 -8.71 -19.14 -3.99
CA THR A 52 -7.69 -20.17 -3.82
C THR A 52 -7.03 -20.11 -2.43
N SER A 53 -6.82 -18.92 -1.88
CA SER A 53 -6.15 -18.74 -0.59
C SER A 53 -7.09 -18.93 0.61
N PHE A 54 -8.40 -18.72 0.42
CA PHE A 54 -9.42 -18.86 1.45
C PHE A 54 -10.57 -19.74 0.97
N PRO A 55 -10.34 -21.06 0.79
CA PRO A 55 -11.35 -21.98 0.30
C PRO A 55 -12.57 -22.09 1.24
N ASP A 56 -12.37 -21.86 2.54
CA ASP A 56 -13.41 -21.98 3.57
C ASP A 56 -14.36 -20.77 3.64
N LYS A 57 -14.10 -19.70 2.88
CA LYS A 57 -14.88 -18.47 2.91
C LYS A 57 -15.96 -18.44 1.83
N THR A 58 -17.13 -17.90 2.17
CA THR A 58 -18.22 -17.74 1.21
C THR A 58 -17.91 -16.64 0.20
N LYS A 59 -18.56 -16.69 -0.98
CA LYS A 59 -18.41 -15.65 -2.02
C LYS A 59 -18.68 -14.23 -1.51
N LYS A 60 -19.59 -14.07 -0.55
CA LYS A 60 -19.90 -12.76 0.06
C LYS A 60 -18.74 -12.22 0.87
N GLU A 61 -18.11 -13.06 1.69
CA GLU A 61 -16.94 -12.68 2.47
C GLU A 61 -15.74 -12.38 1.58
N ILE A 62 -15.53 -13.16 0.52
CA ILE A 62 -14.47 -12.90 -0.46
C ILE A 62 -14.64 -11.50 -1.09
N ILE A 63 -15.87 -11.08 -1.43
CA ILE A 63 -16.12 -9.74 -1.97
C ILE A 63 -15.83 -8.64 -0.94
N VAL A 64 -16.13 -8.88 0.34
CA VAL A 64 -15.80 -7.92 1.42
C VAL A 64 -14.28 -7.77 1.55
N VAL A 65 -13.55 -8.89 1.55
CA VAL A 65 -12.08 -8.87 1.60
C VAL A 65 -11.49 -8.22 0.35
N GLU A 66 -12.04 -8.50 -0.83
CA GLU A 66 -11.63 -7.87 -2.08
C GLU A 66 -11.77 -6.34 -2.03
N LYS A 67 -12.92 -5.83 -1.58
CA LYS A 67 -13.13 -4.37 -1.43
C LYS A 67 -12.15 -3.76 -0.43
N LYS A 68 -11.94 -4.42 0.72
CA LYS A 68 -10.96 -3.98 1.72
C LYS A 68 -9.53 -3.98 1.16
N PHE A 69 -9.18 -4.98 0.36
CA PHE A 69 -7.89 -5.05 -0.32
C PHE A 69 -7.70 -3.86 -1.26
N TYR A 70 -8.71 -3.48 -2.05
CA TYR A 70 -8.58 -2.33 -2.96
C TYR A 70 -8.51 -0.99 -2.22
N ALA A 71 -9.25 -0.82 -1.13
CA ALA A 71 -9.10 0.37 -0.27
C ALA A 71 -7.68 0.45 0.31
N PHE A 72 -7.22 -0.64 0.92
CA PHE A 72 -5.85 -0.76 1.44
C PHE A 72 -4.78 -0.57 0.36
N PHE A 73 -5.02 -1.05 -0.87
CA PHE A 73 -4.10 -0.88 -1.98
C PHE A 73 -3.96 0.59 -2.40
N CYS A 74 -5.06 1.35 -2.39
CA CYS A 74 -5.02 2.79 -2.62
C CYS A 74 -4.27 3.50 -1.50
N ASP A 75 -4.52 3.12 -0.24
CA ASP A 75 -3.80 3.67 0.91
C ASP A 75 -2.31 3.40 0.78
N TYR A 76 -1.92 2.19 0.41
CA TYR A 76 -0.54 1.78 0.22
C TYR A 76 0.16 2.58 -0.90
N ILE A 77 -0.51 2.85 -2.02
CA ILE A 77 0.05 3.70 -3.09
C ILE A 77 0.34 5.11 -2.55
N VAL A 78 -0.63 5.69 -1.85
CA VAL A 78 -0.51 7.04 -1.32
C VAL A 78 0.57 7.10 -0.23
N GLU A 79 0.66 6.09 0.63
CA GLU A 79 1.73 5.96 1.62
C GLU A 79 3.10 5.81 0.95
N THR A 80 3.19 5.06 -0.14
CA THR A 80 4.42 4.92 -0.93
C THR A 80 4.86 6.26 -1.51
N ILE A 81 3.93 7.07 -2.01
CA ILE A 81 4.24 8.43 -2.47
C ILE A 81 4.71 9.29 -1.29
N LYS A 82 4.06 9.15 -0.11
CA LYS A 82 4.45 9.88 1.11
C LYS A 82 5.85 9.53 1.60
N LEU A 83 6.33 8.30 1.36
CA LEU A 83 7.70 7.89 1.70
C LEU A 83 8.77 8.76 1.03
N LEU A 84 8.48 9.40 -0.11
CA LEU A 84 9.42 10.26 -0.82
C LEU A 84 9.80 11.54 -0.05
N SER A 85 8.92 12.05 0.81
CA SER A 85 9.16 13.30 1.57
C SER A 85 9.03 13.14 3.09
N ILE A 86 8.57 11.99 3.58
CA ILE A 86 8.46 11.76 5.01
C ILE A 86 9.84 11.78 5.67
N ARG A 87 9.97 12.57 6.74
CA ARG A 87 11.19 12.57 7.56
C ARG A 87 11.24 11.29 8.41
N LYS A 88 12.42 10.66 8.50
CA LYS A 88 12.65 9.43 9.29
C LYS A 88 12.04 9.47 10.69
N ALA A 89 12.17 10.59 11.41
CA ALA A 89 11.60 10.76 12.75
C ALA A 89 10.06 10.60 12.80
N ASN A 90 9.33 11.04 11.78
CA ASN A 90 7.88 10.88 11.70
C ASN A 90 7.47 9.44 11.34
N MET A 91 8.32 8.74 10.58
CA MET A 91 8.14 7.32 10.26
C MET A 91 8.32 6.45 11.51
N TYR A 92 9.40 6.66 12.28
CA TYR A 92 9.66 5.91 13.52
C TYR A 92 8.56 6.10 14.59
N LYS A 93 7.90 7.26 14.63
CA LYS A 93 6.75 7.48 15.54
C LYS A 93 5.52 6.63 15.20
N ARG A 94 5.40 6.17 13.95
CA ARG A 94 4.24 5.42 13.44
C ARG A 94 4.54 3.94 13.24
N MET A 95 5.81 3.60 13.05
CA MET A 95 6.27 2.23 12.84
C MET A 95 6.58 1.57 14.18
N THR A 96 5.74 0.60 14.58
CA THR A 96 6.03 -0.26 15.73
C THR A 96 6.54 -1.59 15.21
N PHE A 97 7.79 -1.90 15.49
CA PHE A 97 8.34 -3.22 15.20
C PHE A 97 7.93 -4.19 16.32
N LYS A 98 7.34 -5.32 15.94
CA LYS A 98 7.03 -6.43 16.85
C LYS A 98 7.99 -7.59 16.55
N ASN A 99 8.38 -8.34 17.58
CA ASN A 99 9.29 -9.50 17.49
C ASN A 99 10.69 -9.17 16.90
N ILE A 100 11.26 -8.00 17.23
CA ILE A 100 12.67 -7.70 16.90
C ILE A 100 13.63 -8.66 17.62
N GLU A 101 13.21 -9.17 18.77
CA GLU A 101 14.02 -10.03 19.65
C GLU A 101 14.49 -11.29 18.93
N ASP A 102 13.60 -11.95 18.17
CA ASP A 102 13.95 -13.14 17.39
C ASP A 102 14.99 -12.81 16.30
N CYS A 103 14.80 -11.70 15.58
CA CYS A 103 15.74 -11.23 14.56
C CYS A 103 17.13 -10.94 15.15
N ASP A 104 17.19 -10.22 16.28
CA ASP A 104 18.48 -9.91 16.92
C ASP A 104 19.20 -11.19 17.37
N THR A 105 18.44 -12.19 17.81
CA THR A 105 18.96 -13.51 18.20
C THR A 105 19.58 -14.24 17.01
N TYR A 106 18.92 -14.25 15.83
CA TYR A 106 19.45 -14.88 14.61
C TYR A 106 20.67 -14.15 14.05
N ILE A 107 20.69 -12.81 14.10
CA ILE A 107 21.83 -11.99 13.66
C ILE A 107 23.04 -12.25 14.55
N ARG A 108 22.87 -12.31 15.88
CA ARG A 108 23.95 -12.64 16.83
C ARG A 108 24.50 -14.06 16.64
N GLN A 109 23.70 -14.99 16.13
CA GLN A 109 24.12 -16.35 15.80
C GLN A 109 24.83 -16.47 14.44
N GLY A 110 25.06 -15.35 13.73
CA GLY A 110 25.71 -15.35 12.41
C GLY A 110 24.86 -15.97 11.30
N ARG A 111 23.56 -16.14 11.53
CA ARG A 111 22.62 -16.67 10.53
C ARG A 111 21.97 -15.51 9.77
N SER A 112 21.80 -15.65 8.46
CA SER A 112 21.01 -14.68 7.72
C SER A 112 19.54 -14.79 8.14
N CYS A 113 18.90 -13.66 8.41
CA CYS A 113 17.45 -13.60 8.57
C CYS A 113 16.82 -13.79 7.18
N GLY A 114 16.32 -14.99 6.90
CA GLY A 114 15.61 -15.36 5.67
C GLY A 114 14.16 -15.69 5.96
#